data_AF-A0A1G2F1I5-F1
#
_entry.id   AF-A0A1G2F1I5-F1
#
_cell.length_a   1.000
_cell.length_b   1.000
_cell.length_c   1.000
_cell.angle_alpha   90.00
_cell.angle_beta   90.00
_cell.angle_gamma   90.00
#
_symmetry.space_group_name_H-M   'P 1'
#
loop_
_entity.id
_entity.type
_entity.pdbx_description
1 polymer ?
#
loop_
_entity_poly.entity_id
_entity_poly.type
_entity_poly.pdbx_seq_one_letter_code
_entity_poly.pdbx_strand_id
1 'polypeptide(L)' 'MRIADAIKEMSVNPYAGDVEKMESEQGVWRRRVGSYRIFYEIITEKKLVYIFNIKRRTSKTY' A
#
# COMPACT_ATOMS: atom_id res chain seq x y z
N MET A 1 -0.24 14.90 3.72
CA MET A 1 -0.30 14.08 2.48
C MET A 1 -1.66 13.40 2.42
N ARG A 2 -2.42 13.57 1.32
CA ARG A 2 -3.72 12.93 1.13
C ARG A 2 -3.52 11.53 0.53
N ILE A 3 -4.44 10.62 0.81
CA ILE A 3 -4.37 9.24 0.26
C ILE A 3 -4.49 9.21 -1.26
N ALA A 4 -5.23 10.15 -1.85
CA ALA A 4 -5.40 10.27 -3.30
C ALA A 4 -4.08 10.52 -4.03
N ASP A 5 -3.20 11.38 -3.49
CA ASP A 5 -1.89 11.67 -4.08
C ASP A 5 -1.01 10.42 -4.05
N ALA A 6 -1.04 9.67 -2.94
CA ALA A 6 -0.29 8.43 -2.81
C ALA A 6 -0.77 7.35 -3.78
N ILE A 7 -2.09 7.23 -4.00
CA ILE A 7 -2.64 6.30 -5.00
C ILE A 7 -2.18 6.69 -6.41
N LYS A 8 -2.17 8.00 -6.72
CA LYS A 8 -1.71 8.50 -8.01
C LYS A 8 -0.22 8.21 -8.23
N GLU A 9 0.60 8.40 -7.20
CA GLU A 9 2.02 7.99 -7.23
C GLU A 9 2.17 6.47 -7.36
N MET A 10 1.36 5.66 -6.67
CA MET A 10 1.40 4.20 -6.78
C MET A 10 1.11 3.70 -8.20
N SER A 11 0.25 4.40 -8.95
CA SER A 11 -0.02 4.08 -10.35
C SER A 11 1.17 4.34 -11.28
N VAL A 12 2.08 5.24 -10.90
CA VAL A 12 3.29 5.55 -11.66
C VAL A 12 4.47 4.71 -11.17
N ASN A 13 4.63 4.61 -9.86
CA ASN A 13 5.65 3.80 -9.20
C ASN A 13 5.08 3.15 -7.92
N PRO A 14 4.71 1.86 -7.98
CA PRO A 14 4.14 1.13 -6.85
C PRO A 14 5.17 0.86 -5.74
N TYR A 15 6.46 1.08 -5.97
CA TYR A 15 7.52 0.88 -4.97
C TYR A 15 8.00 2.19 -4.32
N ALA A 16 7.42 3.33 -4.68
CA ALA A 16 7.85 4.62 -4.17
C ALA A 16 7.42 4.86 -2.71
N GLY A 17 8.29 5.47 -1.92
CA GLY A 17 8.00 5.92 -0.56
C GLY A 17 8.28 4.87 0.53
N ASP A 18 7.48 4.92 1.59
CA ASP A 18 7.62 4.05 2.78
C ASP A 18 6.90 2.71 2.53
N VAL A 19 7.52 1.88 1.69
CA VAL A 19 7.02 0.58 1.24
C VAL A 19 7.85 -0.55 1.82
N GLU A 20 7.20 -1.51 2.46
CA GLU A 20 7.82 -2.74 2.93
C GLU A 20 7.17 -3.96 2.31
N LYS A 21 7.99 -4.92 1.88
CA LYS A 21 7.51 -6.23 1.42
C LYS A 21 7.11 -7.05 2.65
N MET A 22 5.92 -7.65 2.60
CA MET A 22 5.50 -8.58 3.63
C MET A 22 6.10 -9.95 3.33
N GLU A 23 6.79 -10.57 4.30
CA GLU A 23 7.38 -11.90 4.12
C GLU A 23 6.34 -13.03 4.14
N SER A 24 5.19 -12.78 4.79
CA SER A 24 4.17 -13.81 5.02
C SER A 24 3.35 -14.17 3.77
N GLU A 25 3.33 -13.31 2.76
CA GLU A 25 2.59 -13.54 1.50
C GLU A 25 3.46 -13.12 0.31
N GLN A 26 3.67 -14.02 -0.65
CA GLN A 26 4.51 -13.74 -1.81
C GLN A 26 3.87 -12.68 -2.70
N GLY A 27 4.54 -11.53 -2.84
CA GLY A 27 4.09 -10.43 -3.71
C GLY A 27 3.28 -9.36 -2.98
N VAL A 28 3.07 -9.50 -1.67
CA VAL A 28 2.35 -8.49 -0.87
C VAL A 28 3.30 -7.40 -0.38
N TRP A 29 2.83 -6.17 -0.53
CA TRP A 29 3.51 -4.94 -0.16
C TRP A 29 2.64 -4.12 0.78
N ARG A 30 3.30 -3.43 1.70
CA ARG A 30 2.70 -2.52 2.66
C ARG A 30 3.28 -1.13 2.44
N ARG A 31 2.44 -0.17 2.08
CA ARG A 31 2.82 1.25 1.99
C ARG A 31 2.18 2.05 3.11
N ARG A 32 2.98 2.89 3.76
CA ARG A 32 2.48 3.85 4.75
C ARG A 32 2.19 5.19 4.08
N VAL A 33 0.96 5.67 4.24
CA VAL A 33 0.51 6.95 3.70
C VAL A 33 -0.07 7.78 4.85
N GLY A 34 0.82 8.52 5.52
CA GLY A 34 0.46 9.31 6.71
C GLY A 34 -0.14 8.44 7.83
N SER A 35 -1.44 8.60 8.06
CA SER A 35 -2.21 7.82 9.05
C SER A 35 -2.85 6.55 8.49
N TYR A 36 -2.61 6.21 7.23
CA TYR A 36 -3.15 5.01 6.58
C TYR A 36 -2.04 4.01 6.28
N ARG A 37 -2.38 2.72 6.33
CA ARG A 37 -1.57 1.60 5.85
C ARG A 37 -2.30 0.95 4.71
N ILE A 38 -1.69 0.94 3.55
CA ILE A 38 -2.22 0.35 2.32
C ILE A 38 -1.49 -0.98 2.13
N PHE A 39 -2.24 -2.06 2.03
CA PHE A 39 -1.74 -3.37 1.66
C PHE A 39 -2.19 -3.68 0.24
N TYR A 40 -1.23 -4.04 -0.59
CA TYR A 40 -1.44 -4.28 -2.00
C TYR A 40 -0.50 -5.34 -2.52
N GLU A 41 -0.92 -6.02 -3.58
CA GLU A 41 -0.12 -6.99 -4.30
C GLU A 41 0.21 -6.43 -5.69
N ILE A 42 1.39 -6.75 -6.19
CA ILE A 42 1.81 -6.35 -7.54
C ILE A 42 1.81 -7.58 -8.43
N ILE A 43 0.81 -7.68 -9.29
CA ILE A 43 0.68 -8.74 -10.28
C ILE A 43 1.42 -8.28 -11.54
N THR A 44 2.71 -8.57 -11.61
CA THR A 44 3.59 -8.17 -12.72
C THR A 44 3.15 -8.73 -14.07
N GLU A 45 2.58 -9.95 -14.09
CA GLU A 45 2.03 -10.58 -15.30
C GLU A 45 0.92 -9.74 -15.96
N LYS A 46 0.11 -9.06 -15.14
CA LYS A 46 -1.01 -8.21 -15.60
C LYS A 46 -0.71 -6.72 -15.49
N LYS A 47 0.49 -6.35 -15.04
CA LYS A 47 0.87 -4.97 -14.66
C LYS A 47 -0.19 -4.30 -13.77
N LEU A 48 -0.75 -5.07 -12.84
CA LEU A 48 -1.87 -4.65 -12.01
C LEU A 48 -1.45 -4.53 -10.55
N VAL A 49 -1.81 -3.40 -9.93
CA VAL A 49 -1.64 -3.17 -8.49
C VAL A 49 -2.96 -3.48 -7.82
N TYR A 50 -3.03 -4.62 -7.12
CA TYR A 50 -4.23 -5.07 -6.44
C TYR A 50 -4.24 -4.60 -4.99
N ILE A 51 -4.99 -3.54 -4.69
CA ILE A 51 -5.14 -3.02 -3.33
C ILE A 51 -6.26 -3.79 -2.63
N PHE A 52 -5.92 -4.67 -1.71
CA PHE A 52 -6.90 -5.51 -1.01
C PHE A 52 -7.28 -4.98 0.37
N ASN A 53 -6.44 -4.16 1.01
CA ASN A 53 -6.75 -3.63 2.34
C ASN A 53 -6.19 -2.22 2.58
N ILE A 54 -7.02 -1.31 3.07
CA ILE A 54 -6.60 0.02 3.51
C ILE A 54 -7.02 0.18 4.96
N LYS A 55 -6.05 0.06 5.88
CA LYS A 55 -6.28 0.27 7.31
C LYS A 55 -5.91 1.69 7.69
N ARG A 56 -6.88 2.47 8.14
CA ARG A 56 -6.58 3.70 8.86
C ARG A 56 -6.03 3.35 10.23
N ARG A 57 -4.98 4.03 10.68
CA ARG A 57 -4.53 4.01 12.08
C ARG A 57 -5.62 4.69 12.90
N THR A 58 -6.62 3.94 13.33
CA THR A 58 -7.50 4.36 14.41
C THR A 58 -6.71 4.17 15.70
N SER A 59 -6.35 5.26 16.36
CA SER A 59 -5.82 5.21 17.71
C SER A 59 -6.96 4.85 18.66
N LYS A 60 -7.41 3.60 18.64
CA LYS A 60 -8.31 3.06 19.67
C LYS A 60 -7.55 1.97 20.41
N THR A 61 -6.78 2.43 21.38
CA THR A 61 -6.50 1.67 22.58
C THR A 61 -7.69 1.97 23.51
N TYR A 62 -8.51 0.96 23.79
CA TYR A 62 -9.48 0.96 24.89
C TYR A 62 -9.32 -0.36 25.62
#